data_AF-A0A3A4VZ56-F1
#
_entry.id   AF-A0A3A4VZ56-F1
#
_cell.length_a   1.000
_cell.length_b   1.000
_cell.length_c   1.000
_cell.angle_alpha   90.00
_cell.angle_beta   90.00
_cell.angle_gamma   90.00
#
_symmetry.space_group_name_H-M   'P 1'
#
loop_
_entity.id
_entity.type
_entity.pdbx_description
1 polymer ?
#
loop_
_entity_poly.entity_id
_entity_poly.type
_entity_poly.pdbx_seq_one_letter_code
_entity_poly.pdbx_strand_id
1 'polypeptide(L)' 'MKHRHLNIETDRWGVAVIESIWERGSDADIRALLRECKKDPFGPAADAVRRTIPHSKAYGYPSMFRYFLDYLERGRL' A
#
# COMPACT_ATOMS: atom_id res chain seq x y z
N MET A 1 -17.94 5.15 16.89
CA MET A 1 -18.00 5.19 15.41
C MET A 1 -17.13 4.07 14.86
N LYS A 2 -17.69 3.06 14.18
CA LYS A 2 -16.91 1.98 13.55
C LYS A 2 -16.25 2.53 12.28
N HIS A 3 -14.91 2.52 12.22
CA HIS A 3 -14.16 2.83 11.00
C HIS A 3 -14.53 1.81 9.91
N ARG A 4 -15.32 2.22 8.93
CA ARG A 4 -15.88 1.35 7.86
C ARG A 4 -14.87 0.87 6.82
N HIS A 5 -13.58 1.22 6.96
CA HIS A 5 -12.60 1.11 5.88
C HIS A 5 -11.54 0.01 6.04
N LEU A 6 -11.55 -0.75 7.14
CA LEU A 6 -10.48 -1.73 7.45
C LEU A 6 -10.96 -3.18 7.66
N ASN A 7 -12.14 -3.55 7.19
CA ASN A 7 -12.49 -4.98 7.02
C ASN A 7 -11.99 -5.47 5.65
N ILE A 8 -10.70 -5.28 5.40
CA ILE A 8 -10.04 -5.81 4.21
C ILE A 8 -9.57 -7.19 4.64
N GLU A 9 -10.41 -8.19 4.41
CA GLU A 9 -9.98 -9.60 4.37
C GLU A 9 -8.75 -9.67 3.46
N THR A 10 -7.75 -10.45 3.85
CA THR A 10 -6.39 -10.53 3.28
C THR A 10 -6.33 -10.73 1.75
N ASP A 11 -7.44 -11.09 1.10
CA ASP A 11 -7.61 -11.23 -0.36
C ASP A 11 -8.14 -9.98 -1.09
N ARG A 12 -8.33 -8.84 -0.41
CA ARG A 12 -8.94 -7.63 -1.01
C ARG A 12 -7.96 -6.49 -1.34
N TRP A 13 -6.68 -6.78 -1.48
CA TRP A 13 -5.72 -5.78 -1.97
C TRP A 13 -5.99 -5.48 -3.45
N GLY A 14 -6.46 -4.26 -3.72
CA GLY A 14 -6.75 -3.79 -5.07
C GLY A 14 -6.49 -2.31 -5.21
N VAL A 15 -6.42 -1.83 -6.46
CA VAL A 15 -6.07 -0.43 -6.79
C VAL A 15 -6.94 0.57 -6.02
N ALA A 16 -8.26 0.37 -6.00
CA ALA A 16 -9.20 1.26 -5.30
C ALA A 16 -8.95 1.34 -3.77
N VAL A 17 -8.45 0.26 -3.16
CA VAL A 17 -8.10 0.25 -1.74
C VAL A 17 -6.84 1.09 -1.50
N ILE A 18 -5.81 0.91 -2.33
CA ILE A 18 -4.57 1.68 -2.24
C ILE A 18 -4.85 3.17 -2.46
N GLU A 19 -5.63 3.51 -3.48
CA GLU A 19 -6.05 4.91 -3.73
C GLU A 19 -6.81 5.48 -2.53
N SER A 20 -7.76 4.73 -1.96
CA SER A 20 -8.47 5.20 -0.76
C SER A 20 -7.55 5.41 0.44
N ILE A 21 -6.54 4.55 0.62
CA ILE A 21 -5.54 4.70 1.69
C ILE A 21 -4.68 5.94 1.45
N TRP A 22 -4.20 6.16 0.24
CA TRP A 22 -3.33 7.31 -0.06
C TRP A 22 -4.08 8.65 -0.07
N GLU A 23 -5.35 8.67 -0.45
CA GLU A 23 -6.14 9.91 -0.51
C GLU A 23 -6.76 10.31 0.84
N ARG A 24 -7.16 9.33 1.66
CA ARG A 24 -7.98 9.57 2.86
C ARG A 24 -7.58 8.74 4.07
N GLY A 25 -6.58 7.88 3.93
CA GLY A 25 -6.10 7.03 5.01
C GLY A 25 -5.42 7.85 6.10
N SER A 26 -5.48 7.31 7.31
CA SER A 26 -4.71 7.80 8.45
C SER A 26 -3.26 7.31 8.40
N ASP A 27 -2.40 7.88 9.24
CA ASP A 27 -1.05 7.38 9.49
C ASP A 27 -1.03 5.90 9.91
N ALA A 28 -2.09 5.41 10.55
CA ALA A 28 -2.21 4.01 10.91
C ALA A 28 -2.43 3.12 9.67
N ASP A 29 -3.22 3.59 8.70
CA ASP A 29 -3.47 2.89 7.43
C ASP A 29 -2.21 2.81 6.57
N ILE A 30 -1.47 3.92 6.46
CA ILE A 30 -0.18 3.95 5.75
C ILE A 30 0.81 2.99 6.41
N ARG A 31 0.92 3.00 7.75
CA ARG A 31 1.78 2.08 8.49
C ARG A 31 1.32 0.62 8.38
N ALA A 32 0.03 0.35 8.25
CA ALA A 32 -0.49 -0.98 8.00
C ALA A 32 -0.07 -1.46 6.59
N LEU A 33 -0.27 -0.64 5.57
CA LEU A 33 0.13 -0.96 4.19
C LEU A 33 1.64 -1.20 4.06
N LEU A 34 2.47 -0.37 4.70
CA LEU A 34 3.92 -0.58 4.76
C LEU A 34 4.30 -1.92 5.41
N ARG A 35 3.61 -2.30 6.50
CA ARG A 35 3.86 -3.58 7.18
C ARG A 35 3.49 -4.77 6.30
N GLU A 36 2.36 -4.71 5.60
CA GLU A 36 1.96 -5.80 4.70
C GLU A 36 2.92 -5.94 3.51
N CYS A 37 3.32 -4.83 2.90
CA CYS A 37 4.35 -4.84 1.84
C CYS A 37 5.70 -5.36 2.34
N LYS A 38 6.08 -5.08 3.60
CA LYS A 38 7.32 -5.59 4.19
C LYS A 38 7.29 -7.09 4.47
N LYS A 39 6.13 -7.62 4.90
CA LYS A 39 5.96 -9.06 5.19
C LYS A 39 6.14 -9.90 3.94
N ASP A 40 5.55 -9.45 2.84
CA ASP A 40 5.65 -10.11 1.54
C ASP A 40 5.82 -9.07 0.43
N PRO A 41 7.07 -8.75 0.06
CA PRO A 41 7.35 -7.79 -1.01
C PRO A 41 6.84 -8.24 -2.38
N PHE A 42 6.58 -9.53 -2.59
CA PHE A 42 6.03 -10.05 -3.85
C PHE A 42 4.54 -10.42 -3.73
N GLY A 43 3.93 -10.14 -2.58
CA GLY A 43 2.56 -10.50 -2.26
C GLY A 43 1.51 -9.55 -2.82
N PRO A 44 0.22 -9.86 -2.56
CA PRO A 44 -0.92 -9.12 -3.12
C PRO A 44 -0.93 -7.62 -2.78
N ALA A 45 -0.51 -7.23 -1.57
CA ALA A 45 -0.45 -5.83 -1.16
C ALA A 45 0.57 -5.04 -1.98
N ALA A 46 1.77 -5.62 -2.16
CA ALA A 46 2.83 -5.00 -2.95
C ALA A 46 2.46 -4.95 -4.45
N ASP A 47 1.84 -5.99 -5.00
CA ASP A 47 1.30 -5.98 -6.36
C ASP A 47 0.26 -4.87 -6.56
N ALA A 48 -0.71 -4.77 -5.65
CA ALA A 48 -1.73 -3.73 -5.70
C ALA A 48 -1.11 -2.33 -5.67
N VAL A 49 -0.10 -2.10 -4.82
CA VAL A 49 0.66 -0.84 -4.79
C VAL A 49 1.32 -0.57 -6.14
N ARG A 50 2.06 -1.53 -6.71
CA ARG A 50 2.73 -1.37 -8.02
C ARG A 50 1.75 -0.99 -9.12
N ARG A 51 0.59 -1.66 -9.17
CA ARG A 51 -0.48 -1.37 -10.13
C ARG A 51 -1.14 -0.02 -9.92
N THR A 52 -1.10 0.53 -8.71
CA THR A 52 -1.70 1.83 -8.37
C THR A 52 -0.78 3.00 -8.72
N ILE A 53 0.55 2.83 -8.60
CA ILE A 53 1.55 3.88 -8.88
C ILE A 53 1.33 4.61 -10.22
N PRO A 54 1.15 3.95 -11.38
CA PRO A 54 1.05 4.65 -12.67
C PRO A 54 -0.23 5.47 -12.84
N HIS A 55 -1.25 5.23 -12.01
CA HIS A 55 -2.57 5.87 -12.15
C HIS A 55 -2.90 6.84 -11.00
N SER A 56 -2.18 6.73 -9.89
CA SER A 56 -2.47 7.54 -8.70
C SER A 56 -2.14 9.01 -8.90
N LYS A 57 -3.05 9.86 -8.42
CA LYS A 57 -2.85 11.31 -8.30
C LYS A 57 -2.41 11.74 -6.89
N ALA A 58 -2.28 10.78 -5.97
CA ALA A 58 -1.88 11.07 -4.60
C ALA A 58 -0.43 11.59 -4.57
N TYR A 59 -0.21 12.73 -3.92
CA TYR A 59 1.11 13.34 -3.85
C TYR A 59 2.02 12.57 -2.88
N GLY A 60 3.27 12.34 -3.27
CA GLY A 60 4.32 11.77 -2.40
C GLY A 60 4.24 10.25 -2.20
N TYR A 61 3.05 9.69 -1.89
CA TYR A 61 2.91 8.27 -1.58
C TYR A 61 3.35 7.32 -2.71
N PRO A 62 2.97 7.51 -3.99
CA PRO A 62 3.40 6.61 -5.06
C PRO A 62 4.93 6.51 -5.17
N SER A 63 5.62 7.66 -5.09
CA SER A 63 7.09 7.72 -5.14
C SER A 63 7.73 7.07 -3.91
N MET A 64 7.17 7.32 -2.72
CA MET A 64 7.64 6.71 -1.47
C MET A 64 7.51 5.19 -1.52
N PHE A 65 6.34 4.67 -1.90
CA PHE A 65 6.07 3.24 -1.97
C PHE A 65 6.88 2.55 -3.06
N ARG A 66 7.10 3.18 -4.21
CA ARG A 66 8.01 2.67 -5.25
C ARG A 66 9.41 2.45 -4.67
N TYR A 67 9.99 3.48 -4.07
CA TYR A 67 11.34 3.39 -3.49
C TYR A 67 11.41 2.33 -2.38
N PHE A 68 10.38 2.26 -1.55
CA PHE A 68 10.29 1.28 -0.48
C PHE A 68 10.24 -0.17 -1.01
N LEU A 69 9.43 -0.46 -2.03
CA LEU A 69 9.36 -1.79 -2.64
C LEU A 69 10.67 -2.15 -3.35
N ASP A 70 11.25 -1.22 -4.13
CA ASP A 70 12.55 -1.43 -4.77
C ASP A 70 13.65 -1.77 -3.75
N TYR A 71 13.59 -1.13 -2.57
CA TYR A 71 14.52 -1.38 -1.48
C TYR A 71 14.34 -2.78 -0.86
N LEU A 72 13.10 -3.22 -0.66
CA LEU A 72 12.78 -4.56 -0.16
C LEU A 72 13.19 -5.66 -1.14
N GLU A 73 12.89 -5.49 -2.43
CA GLU A 73 13.22 -6.46 -3.48
C GLU A 73 14.73 -6.68 -3.62
N ARG A 74 15.54 -5.66 -3.32
CA ARG A 74 17.00 -5.74 -3.33
C ARG A 74 17.59 -6.46 -2.11
N GLY A 75 16.75 -6.99 -1.21
CA GLY A 75 17.20 -7.72 -0.02
C GLY A 75 17.91 -6.85 1.01
N ARG A 76 17.66 -5.53 1.00
CA ARG A 76 18.26 -4.61 1.98
C ARG A 76 17.30 -4.46 3.16
N LEU A 77 17.24 -5.42 4.08
CA LEU A 77 16.62 -5.26 5.42
C LEU A 77 16.84 -6.48 6.30
#